data_AF-A0A5B8YKK1-F1
#
_entry.id   AF-A0A5B8YKK1-F1
#
_cell.length_a   1.000
_cell.length_b   1.000
_cell.length_c   1.000
_cell.angle_alpha   90.00
_cell.angle_beta   90.00
_cell.angle_gamma   90.00
#
_symmetry.space_group_name_H-M   'P 1'
#
loop_
_entity.id
_entity.type
_entity.pdbx_description
1 polymer ?
#
loop_
_entity_poly.entity_id
_entity_poly.type
_entity_poly.pdbx_seq_one_letter_code
_entity_poly.pdbx_strand_id
1 'polypeptide(L)'
;MSYLDTTYNVYREAALTPDVGLCCTTNPIWELPGLKIPKIMQEMNYGCGSTVHMRDLSNNPKMLYVGVGGGMELLQFAYFNRQPGGVTGIDMVDEMLEASHQNFKLAEEMNPWFKSDFVSLKKGDALNLPVEDNSIDVAAQNCLFNIFKAEDLKKAIAEMYRVLKPHGRLVMSDPTCEQPMNETLRNDDRLRALCLSGSLPIVEYVKALTDAGFGTIEIRARKPYRILDPKNYPTGERIYIESIEVAAIKDPMPPDGPCVFTGKAAIYYGEDKFFDDQKGHVLGKNQPLAICDKTAAALSSLGREDIFISESTFHYDGGGCC
;
A
#
# COMPACT_ATOMS: atom_id res chain seq x y z
N MET A 1 -22.68 0.85 -18.50
CA MET A 1 -22.08 0.16 -17.35
C MET A 1 -20.92 1.02 -16.90
N SER A 2 -20.83 1.38 -15.62
CA SER A 2 -19.72 2.18 -15.11
C SER A 2 -18.46 1.32 -14.94
N TYR A 3 -17.30 1.94 -14.82
CA TYR A 3 -16.05 1.22 -14.55
C TYR A 3 -16.10 0.47 -13.20
N LEU A 4 -16.86 0.99 -12.23
CA LEU A 4 -17.11 0.33 -10.94
C LEU A 4 -17.99 -0.92 -11.10
N ASP A 5 -19.01 -0.87 -11.95
CA ASP A 5 -19.83 -2.05 -12.26
C ASP A 5 -18.99 -3.14 -12.96
N THR A 6 -18.13 -2.74 -13.90
CA THR A 6 -17.19 -3.65 -14.56
C THR A 6 -16.25 -4.30 -13.55
N THR A 7 -15.70 -3.50 -12.62
CA THR A 7 -14.86 -3.98 -11.53
C THR A 7 -15.59 -4.97 -10.64
N TYR A 8 -16.80 -4.61 -10.18
CA TYR A 8 -17.64 -5.49 -9.36
C TYR A 8 -17.85 -6.84 -10.05
N ASN A 9 -18.20 -6.84 -11.34
CA ASN A 9 -18.44 -8.07 -12.09
C ASN A 9 -17.18 -8.93 -12.25
N VAL A 10 -16.01 -8.32 -12.52
CA VAL A 10 -14.73 -9.04 -12.61
C VAL A 10 -14.44 -9.77 -11.30
N TYR A 11 -14.56 -9.08 -10.16
CA TYR A 11 -14.26 -9.69 -8.87
C TYR A 11 -15.37 -10.64 -8.41
N ARG A 12 -16.63 -10.41 -8.78
CA ARG A 12 -17.71 -11.40 -8.59
C ARG A 12 -17.43 -12.70 -9.31
N GLU A 13 -17.02 -12.65 -10.57
CA GLU A 13 -16.64 -13.84 -11.34
C GLU A 13 -15.45 -14.56 -10.68
N ALA A 14 -14.44 -13.82 -10.25
CA ALA A 14 -13.28 -14.35 -9.56
C ALA A 14 -13.62 -14.99 -8.20
N ALA A 15 -14.65 -14.48 -7.50
CA ALA A 15 -15.14 -15.07 -6.25
C ALA A 15 -15.76 -16.46 -6.47
N LEU A 16 -16.49 -16.60 -7.59
CA LEU A 16 -17.20 -17.83 -7.94
C LEU A 16 -16.29 -18.85 -8.62
N THR A 17 -15.34 -18.38 -9.44
CA THR A 17 -14.39 -19.19 -10.19
C THR A 17 -13.01 -18.57 -10.03
N PRO A 18 -12.23 -18.99 -9.02
CA PRO A 18 -10.91 -18.42 -8.75
C PRO A 18 -9.99 -18.48 -9.98
N ASP A 19 -9.51 -17.32 -10.41
CA ASP A 19 -8.55 -17.18 -11.49
C ASP A 19 -7.18 -16.77 -10.94
N VAL A 20 -6.28 -17.75 -10.79
CA VAL A 20 -4.91 -17.53 -10.28
C VAL A 20 -4.13 -16.54 -11.16
N GLY A 21 -4.49 -16.40 -12.43
CA GLY A 21 -3.85 -15.49 -13.37
C GLY A 21 -4.46 -14.09 -13.42
N LEU A 22 -5.50 -13.81 -12.62
CA LEU A 22 -6.18 -12.51 -12.61
C LEU A 22 -5.23 -11.37 -12.22
N CYS A 23 -4.34 -11.65 -11.26
CA CYS A 23 -3.27 -10.74 -10.86
C CYS A 23 -1.89 -11.29 -11.23
N CYS A 24 -0.93 -10.38 -11.41
CA CYS A 24 0.31 -10.64 -12.14
C CYS A 24 1.48 -11.09 -11.26
N THR A 25 1.32 -11.09 -9.94
CA THR A 25 2.41 -11.39 -9.01
C THR A 25 2.04 -12.51 -8.04
N THR A 26 2.94 -13.48 -7.90
CA THR A 26 2.88 -14.47 -6.82
C THR A 26 3.72 -13.96 -5.67
N ASN A 27 3.08 -13.34 -4.67
CA ASN A 27 3.80 -12.91 -3.48
C ASN A 27 4.19 -14.13 -2.62
N PRO A 28 5.37 -14.09 -1.98
CA PRO A 28 5.69 -15.08 -0.96
C PRO A 28 4.69 -14.95 0.19
N ILE A 29 4.06 -16.06 0.51
CA ILE A 29 3.15 -16.19 1.65
C ILE A 29 3.98 -16.09 2.94
N TRP A 30 3.44 -15.47 3.99
CA TRP A 30 4.13 -15.47 5.27
C TRP A 30 4.20 -16.87 5.87
N GLU A 31 5.42 -17.36 6.08
CA GLU A 31 5.69 -18.64 6.75
C GLU A 31 5.90 -18.43 8.26
N LEU A 32 4.86 -17.93 8.95
CA LEU A 32 4.92 -17.75 10.40
C LEU A 32 4.72 -19.08 11.14
N PRO A 33 5.35 -19.29 12.30
CA PRO A 33 5.20 -20.51 13.09
C PRO A 33 3.73 -20.83 13.39
N GLY A 34 3.25 -21.97 12.88
CA GLY A 34 1.87 -22.43 13.08
C GLY A 34 0.81 -21.73 12.22
N LEU A 35 1.19 -20.79 11.35
CA LEU A 35 0.32 -20.24 10.31
C LEU A 35 0.32 -21.20 9.11
N LYS A 36 -0.88 -21.61 8.69
CA LYS A 36 -1.12 -22.36 7.47
C LYS A 36 -2.19 -21.65 6.67
N ILE A 37 -1.85 -21.20 5.47
CA ILE A 37 -2.81 -20.56 4.57
C ILE A 37 -3.53 -21.64 3.75
N PRO A 38 -4.87 -21.76 3.84
CA PRO A 38 -5.64 -22.63 2.96
C PRO A 38 -5.36 -22.36 1.48
N LYS A 39 -5.22 -23.43 0.68
CA LYS A 39 -4.90 -23.32 -0.75
C LYS A 39 -5.85 -22.40 -1.52
N ILE A 40 -7.14 -22.50 -1.23
CA ILE A 40 -8.18 -21.66 -1.85
C ILE A 40 -7.98 -20.16 -1.58
N MET A 41 -7.48 -19.77 -0.39
CA MET A 41 -7.15 -18.37 -0.11
C MET A 41 -6.00 -17.87 -0.99
N GLN A 42 -5.05 -18.74 -1.33
CA GLN A 42 -3.92 -18.42 -2.22
C GLN A 42 -4.38 -18.30 -3.68
N GLU A 43 -5.30 -19.16 -4.11
CA GLU A 43 -5.90 -19.13 -5.45
C GLU A 43 -6.80 -17.89 -5.66
N MET A 44 -7.25 -17.28 -4.57
CA MET A 44 -8.06 -16.05 -4.53
C MET A 44 -7.27 -14.80 -4.11
N ASN A 45 -5.94 -14.82 -4.26
CA ASN A 45 -5.08 -13.68 -3.97
C ASN A 45 -4.87 -12.82 -5.23
N TYR A 46 -5.59 -11.70 -5.32
CA TYR A 46 -5.57 -10.82 -6.50
C TYR A 46 -4.72 -9.56 -6.33
N GLY A 47 -3.70 -9.60 -5.48
CA GLY A 47 -2.85 -8.46 -5.13
C GLY A 47 -1.49 -8.39 -5.84
N CYS A 48 -0.90 -7.20 -5.91
CA CYS A 48 0.39 -6.91 -6.53
C CYS A 48 1.61 -7.02 -5.57
N GLY A 49 1.39 -7.12 -4.25
CA GLY A 49 2.45 -7.15 -3.22
C GLY A 49 1.96 -7.63 -1.85
N SER A 50 2.86 -7.99 -0.92
CA SER A 50 2.50 -8.00 0.50
C SER A 50 2.53 -6.55 0.97
N THR A 51 1.38 -6.04 1.39
CA THR A 51 1.17 -4.59 1.54
C THR A 51 1.62 -4.07 2.89
N VAL A 52 1.74 -4.94 3.89
CA VAL A 52 1.99 -4.54 5.29
C VAL A 52 3.30 -5.14 5.77
N HIS A 53 4.14 -4.32 6.39
CA HIS A 53 5.38 -4.80 7.00
C HIS A 53 5.10 -5.29 8.43
N MET A 54 5.79 -6.33 8.91
CA MET A 54 5.58 -6.88 10.27
C MET A 54 5.72 -5.83 11.38
N ARG A 55 6.54 -4.81 11.16
CA ARG A 55 6.68 -3.65 12.08
C ARG A 55 5.37 -2.88 12.27
N ASP A 56 4.59 -2.72 11.21
CA ASP A 56 3.30 -2.02 11.30
C ASP A 56 2.32 -2.82 12.17
N LEU A 57 2.54 -4.13 12.32
CA LEU A 57 1.71 -5.05 13.09
C LEU A 57 2.11 -5.18 14.56
N SER A 58 3.01 -4.32 15.04
CA SER A 58 3.46 -4.33 16.43
C SER A 58 2.36 -3.87 17.40
N ASN A 59 2.35 -4.46 18.61
CA ASN A 59 1.46 -4.10 19.72
C ASN A 59 -0.05 -4.35 19.49
N ASN A 60 -0.41 -5.41 18.74
CA ASN A 60 -1.81 -5.78 18.46
C ASN A 60 -2.65 -4.61 17.89
N PRO A 61 -2.24 -4.02 16.76
CA PRO A 61 -2.92 -2.84 16.22
C PRO A 61 -4.32 -3.21 15.72
N LYS A 62 -5.27 -2.26 15.79
CA LYS A 62 -6.56 -2.41 15.10
C LYS A 62 -6.33 -2.24 13.61
N MET A 63 -6.64 -3.30 12.86
CA MET A 63 -6.38 -3.40 11.43
C MET A 63 -7.66 -3.15 10.62
N LEU A 64 -7.54 -2.43 9.51
CA LEU A 64 -8.54 -2.37 8.45
C LEU A 64 -7.92 -2.87 7.15
N TYR A 65 -8.62 -3.72 6.42
CA TYR A 65 -8.24 -4.12 5.07
C TYR A 65 -9.43 -3.96 4.12
N VAL A 66 -9.20 -3.29 2.98
CA VAL A 66 -10.26 -3.02 1.98
C VAL A 66 -9.94 -3.77 0.69
N GLY A 67 -10.91 -4.54 0.19
CA GLY A 67 -10.73 -5.51 -0.90
C GLY A 67 -10.22 -6.84 -0.35
N VAL A 68 -11.10 -7.58 0.33
CA VAL A 68 -10.75 -8.75 1.14
C VAL A 68 -10.29 -9.95 0.30
N GLY A 69 -10.85 -10.09 -0.92
CA GLY A 69 -10.59 -11.25 -1.77
C GLY A 69 -10.99 -12.55 -1.07
N GLY A 70 -10.10 -13.55 -1.08
CA GLY A 70 -10.32 -14.82 -0.38
C GLY A 70 -10.07 -14.80 1.14
N GLY A 71 -9.68 -13.66 1.73
CA GLY A 71 -9.44 -13.52 3.17
C GLY A 71 -8.01 -13.84 3.65
N MET A 72 -7.06 -14.06 2.72
CA MET A 72 -5.67 -14.40 3.06
C MET A 72 -5.01 -13.36 3.97
N GLU A 73 -5.09 -12.08 3.61
CA GLU A 73 -4.45 -11.01 4.37
C GLU A 73 -5.07 -10.82 5.76
N LEU A 74 -6.38 -10.98 5.87
CA LEU A 74 -7.07 -10.91 7.15
C LEU A 74 -6.61 -12.03 8.10
N LEU A 75 -6.41 -13.25 7.60
CA LEU A 75 -5.85 -14.36 8.37
C LEU A 75 -4.40 -14.05 8.81
N GLN A 76 -3.60 -13.49 7.90
CA GLN A 76 -2.22 -13.07 8.22
C GLN A 76 -2.19 -11.97 9.29
N PHE A 77 -3.07 -10.98 9.22
CA PHE A 77 -3.15 -9.91 10.22
C PHE A 77 -3.69 -10.41 11.56
N ALA A 78 -4.63 -11.34 11.55
CA ALA A 78 -5.17 -11.96 12.77
C ALA A 78 -4.08 -12.72 13.56
N TYR A 79 -2.99 -13.13 12.91
CA TYR A 79 -1.82 -13.68 13.61
C TYR A 79 -1.24 -12.69 14.63
N PHE A 80 -1.23 -11.40 14.29
CA PHE A 80 -0.68 -10.30 15.10
C PHE A 80 -1.72 -9.60 15.99
N ASN A 81 -3.01 -9.77 15.70
CA ASN A 81 -4.09 -9.31 16.57
C ASN A 81 -5.18 -10.38 16.70
N ARG A 82 -5.12 -11.12 17.81
CA ARG A 82 -6.04 -12.21 18.15
C ARG A 82 -7.19 -11.78 19.06
N GLN A 83 -7.50 -10.49 19.09
CA GLN A 83 -8.68 -10.00 19.81
C GLN A 83 -9.92 -10.14 18.92
N PRO A 84 -11.10 -10.44 19.46
CA PRO A 84 -12.34 -10.40 18.70
C PRO A 84 -12.53 -9.05 18.00
N GLY A 85 -12.72 -9.06 16.68
CA GLY A 85 -12.80 -7.86 15.84
C GLY A 85 -11.52 -7.02 15.78
N GLY A 86 -10.36 -7.60 16.12
CA GLY A 86 -9.06 -6.93 16.02
C GLY A 86 -8.67 -6.59 14.58
N VAL A 87 -9.19 -7.34 13.61
CA VAL A 87 -9.04 -7.10 12.18
C VAL A 87 -10.42 -6.85 11.56
N THR A 88 -10.57 -5.77 10.81
CA THR A 88 -11.78 -5.47 10.03
C THR A 88 -11.50 -5.62 8.55
N GLY A 89 -12.29 -6.45 7.86
CA GLY A 89 -12.26 -6.59 6.41
C GLY A 89 -13.49 -5.96 5.75
N ILE A 90 -13.27 -5.11 4.75
CA ILE A 90 -14.33 -4.47 3.96
C ILE A 90 -14.24 -4.93 2.51
N ASP A 91 -15.35 -5.45 1.97
CA ASP A 91 -15.47 -5.73 0.55
C ASP A 91 -16.84 -5.28 0.05
N MET A 92 -16.91 -4.90 -1.23
CA MET A 92 -18.15 -4.48 -1.86
C MET A 92 -18.89 -5.66 -2.51
N VAL A 93 -18.17 -6.75 -2.84
CA VAL A 93 -18.69 -7.92 -3.54
C VAL A 93 -19.21 -8.94 -2.55
N ASP A 94 -20.52 -9.22 -2.58
CA ASP A 94 -21.16 -10.15 -1.65
C ASP A 94 -20.56 -11.56 -1.76
N GLU A 95 -20.27 -12.01 -2.98
CA GLU A 95 -19.67 -13.32 -3.22
C GLU A 95 -18.25 -13.45 -2.64
N MET A 96 -17.47 -12.36 -2.58
CA MET A 96 -16.14 -12.36 -1.96
C MET A 96 -16.23 -12.46 -0.44
N LEU A 97 -17.19 -11.76 0.17
CA LEU A 97 -17.43 -11.86 1.61
C LEU A 97 -17.86 -13.28 2.00
N GLU A 98 -18.76 -13.89 1.24
CA GLU A 98 -19.19 -15.27 1.48
C GLU A 98 -18.02 -16.25 1.31
N ALA A 99 -17.24 -16.12 0.24
CA ALA A 99 -16.05 -16.96 0.03
C ALA A 99 -15.05 -16.82 1.19
N SER A 100 -14.77 -15.60 1.64
CA SER A 100 -13.91 -15.33 2.80
C SER A 100 -14.44 -15.97 4.08
N HIS A 101 -15.75 -15.88 4.35
CA HIS A 101 -16.38 -16.53 5.49
C HIS A 101 -16.19 -18.06 5.47
N GLN A 102 -16.35 -18.71 4.31
CA GLN A 102 -16.13 -20.15 4.19
C GLN A 102 -14.65 -20.51 4.34
N ASN A 103 -13.76 -19.71 3.76
CA ASN A 103 -12.32 -19.91 3.87
C ASN A 103 -11.83 -19.78 5.32
N PHE A 104 -12.42 -18.89 6.13
CA PHE A 104 -12.08 -18.78 7.55
C PHE A 104 -12.41 -20.02 8.37
N LYS A 105 -13.49 -20.75 8.04
CA LYS A 105 -13.79 -22.03 8.70
C LYS A 105 -12.68 -23.06 8.44
N LEU A 106 -12.22 -23.15 7.19
CA LEU A 106 -11.09 -24.00 6.84
C LEU A 106 -9.79 -23.53 7.52
N ALA A 107 -9.58 -22.21 7.64
CA ALA A 107 -8.45 -21.67 8.37
C ALA A 107 -8.49 -22.05 9.85
N GLU A 108 -9.65 -22.02 10.52
CA GLU A 108 -9.80 -22.48 11.92
C GLU A 108 -9.42 -23.95 12.09
N GLU A 109 -9.82 -24.82 11.14
CA GLU A 109 -9.44 -26.24 11.15
C GLU A 109 -7.93 -26.45 11.01
N MET A 110 -7.27 -25.61 10.19
CA MET A 110 -5.84 -25.72 9.90
C MET A 110 -4.94 -25.03 10.94
N ASN A 111 -5.48 -24.07 11.69
CA ASN A 111 -4.73 -23.17 12.58
C ASN A 111 -5.37 -23.16 13.99
N PRO A 112 -4.89 -23.97 14.95
CA PRO A 112 -5.48 -24.05 16.30
C PRO A 112 -5.50 -22.74 17.09
N TRP A 113 -4.70 -21.76 16.69
CA TRP A 113 -4.63 -20.44 17.32
C TRP A 113 -5.63 -19.44 16.74
N PHE A 114 -6.16 -19.68 15.53
CA PHE A 114 -7.02 -18.77 14.82
C PHE A 114 -8.48 -19.00 15.22
N LYS A 115 -9.21 -17.89 15.37
CA LYS A 115 -10.67 -17.88 15.47
C LYS A 115 -11.19 -16.83 14.50
N SER A 116 -12.24 -17.19 13.79
CA SER A 116 -12.93 -16.33 12.82
C SER A 116 -13.48 -15.06 13.48
N ASP A 117 -13.79 -15.09 14.79
CA ASP A 117 -14.23 -13.92 15.54
C ASP A 117 -13.14 -12.83 15.69
N PHE A 118 -11.87 -13.14 15.44
CA PHE A 118 -10.80 -12.14 15.36
C PHE A 118 -10.98 -11.19 14.17
N VAL A 119 -11.75 -11.61 13.16
CA VAL A 119 -12.01 -10.87 11.93
C VAL A 119 -13.47 -10.44 11.86
N SER A 120 -13.71 -9.14 11.70
CA SER A 120 -15.03 -8.58 11.38
C SER A 120 -15.12 -8.28 9.88
N LEU A 121 -15.87 -9.10 9.14
CA LEU A 121 -16.20 -8.84 7.75
C LEU A 121 -17.43 -7.92 7.66
N LYS A 122 -17.36 -6.89 6.83
CA LYS A 122 -18.50 -6.01 6.53
C LYS A 122 -18.58 -5.69 5.06
N LYS A 123 -19.81 -5.58 4.56
CA LYS A 123 -20.07 -5.00 3.26
C LYS A 123 -19.85 -3.49 3.30
N GLY A 124 -19.09 -2.98 2.34
CA GLY A 124 -18.84 -1.54 2.20
C GLY A 124 -18.00 -1.23 0.98
N ASP A 125 -17.94 0.04 0.62
CA ASP A 125 -17.07 0.53 -0.45
C ASP A 125 -16.00 1.46 0.12
N ALA A 126 -14.90 1.65 -0.62
CA ALA A 126 -13.79 2.48 -0.19
C ALA A 126 -14.11 3.99 -0.24
N LEU A 127 -15.20 4.39 -0.88
CA LEU A 127 -15.64 5.78 -1.04
C LEU A 127 -16.50 6.25 0.14
N ASN A 128 -17.02 5.33 0.95
CA ASN A 128 -17.79 5.56 2.17
C ASN A 128 -17.63 4.35 3.13
N LEU A 129 -16.52 4.33 3.87
CA LEU A 129 -16.16 3.22 4.75
C LEU A 129 -17.10 3.16 5.97
N PRO A 130 -17.72 1.99 6.27
CA PRO A 130 -18.56 1.79 7.45
C PRO A 130 -17.72 1.57 8.72
N VAL A 131 -16.82 2.51 8.99
CA VAL A 131 -15.82 2.51 10.05
C VAL A 131 -15.76 3.91 10.66
N GLU A 132 -15.66 3.98 11.98
CA GLU A 132 -15.63 5.24 12.72
C GLU A 132 -14.33 6.02 12.47
N ASP A 133 -14.43 7.34 12.59
CA ASP A 133 -13.28 8.25 12.53
C ASP A 133 -12.22 7.88 13.57
N ASN A 134 -10.94 8.02 13.22
CA ASN A 134 -9.82 7.85 14.14
C ASN A 134 -9.88 6.56 14.98
N SER A 135 -10.27 5.43 14.37
CA SER A 135 -10.49 4.17 15.08
C SER A 135 -9.49 3.07 14.70
N ILE A 136 -8.79 3.23 13.57
CA ILE A 136 -7.86 2.26 12.99
C ILE A 136 -6.40 2.69 13.20
N ASP A 137 -5.56 1.75 13.61
CA ASP A 137 -4.12 1.97 13.77
C ASP A 137 -3.38 1.78 12.42
N VAL A 138 -3.76 0.74 11.68
CA VAL A 138 -3.21 0.42 10.36
C VAL A 138 -4.33 0.05 9.40
N ALA A 139 -4.46 0.82 8.34
CA ALA A 139 -5.30 0.50 7.20
C ALA A 139 -4.43 -0.04 6.07
N ALA A 140 -4.93 -1.02 5.33
CA ALA A 140 -4.22 -1.57 4.19
C ALA A 140 -5.16 -1.91 3.04
N GLN A 141 -4.61 -1.88 1.84
CA GLN A 141 -5.27 -2.26 0.60
C GLN A 141 -4.23 -2.70 -0.41
N ASN A 142 -4.65 -3.49 -1.39
CA ASN A 142 -3.77 -3.96 -2.45
C ASN A 142 -4.37 -3.65 -3.81
N CYS A 143 -3.63 -2.89 -4.64
CA CYS A 143 -4.00 -2.57 -6.02
C CYS A 143 -5.34 -1.78 -6.16
N LEU A 144 -6.01 -1.41 -5.06
CA LEU A 144 -7.38 -0.88 -5.07
C LEU A 144 -7.45 0.53 -5.68
N PHE A 145 -6.45 1.38 -5.39
CA PHE A 145 -6.49 2.78 -5.82
C PHE A 145 -6.35 2.94 -7.33
N ASN A 146 -5.68 2.00 -7.99
CA ASN A 146 -5.58 1.96 -9.45
C ASN A 146 -6.92 1.77 -10.17
N ILE A 147 -7.91 1.19 -9.49
CA ILE A 147 -9.23 1.03 -10.07
C ILE A 147 -9.91 2.39 -10.22
N PHE A 148 -9.74 3.29 -9.25
CA PHE A 148 -10.48 4.55 -9.19
C PHE A 148 -10.06 5.57 -10.25
N LYS A 149 -11.05 6.32 -10.74
CA LYS A 149 -10.79 7.57 -11.47
C LYS A 149 -10.50 8.69 -10.46
N ALA A 150 -9.90 9.79 -10.92
CA ALA A 150 -9.32 10.83 -10.07
C ALA A 150 -10.22 11.31 -8.90
N GLU A 151 -11.50 11.58 -9.14
CA GLU A 151 -12.41 12.07 -8.09
C GLU A 151 -12.77 10.99 -7.06
N ASP A 152 -12.92 9.74 -7.50
CA ASP A 152 -13.17 8.62 -6.59
C ASP A 152 -11.91 8.24 -5.82
N LEU A 153 -10.73 8.35 -6.45
CA LEU A 153 -9.44 8.14 -5.79
C LEU A 153 -9.25 9.14 -4.63
N LYS A 154 -9.53 10.43 -4.87
CA LYS A 154 -9.47 11.46 -3.82
C LYS A 154 -10.39 11.12 -2.64
N LYS A 155 -11.62 10.68 -2.92
CA LYS A 155 -12.57 10.26 -1.87
C LYS A 155 -12.08 9.03 -1.12
N ALA A 156 -11.57 8.02 -1.82
CA ALA A 156 -11.05 6.80 -1.20
C ALA A 156 -9.87 7.09 -0.26
N ILE A 157 -8.94 7.95 -0.69
CA ILE A 157 -7.82 8.38 0.16
C ILE A 157 -8.33 9.18 1.37
N ALA A 158 -9.30 10.08 1.18
CA ALA A 158 -9.89 10.86 2.26
C ALA A 158 -10.60 9.97 3.30
N GLU A 159 -11.31 8.93 2.87
CA GLU A 159 -11.93 7.95 3.77
C GLU A 159 -10.89 7.15 4.56
N MET A 160 -9.82 6.70 3.91
CA MET A 160 -8.69 6.06 4.62
C MET A 160 -8.07 7.00 5.65
N TYR A 161 -7.88 8.28 5.29
CA TYR A 161 -7.39 9.28 6.22
C TYR A 161 -8.34 9.51 7.40
N ARG A 162 -9.66 9.54 7.16
CA ARG A 162 -10.70 9.74 8.18
C ARG A 162 -10.67 8.63 9.24
N VAL A 163 -10.64 7.36 8.81
CA VAL A 163 -10.72 6.21 9.73
C VAL A 163 -9.44 5.97 10.53
N LEU A 164 -8.28 6.41 10.02
CA LEU A 164 -7.00 6.28 10.71
C LEU A 164 -6.92 7.20 11.93
N LYS A 165 -6.40 6.67 13.04
CA LYS A 165 -5.99 7.47 14.20
C LYS A 165 -4.87 8.46 13.83
N PRO A 166 -4.66 9.52 14.63
CA PRO A 166 -3.39 10.27 14.58
C PRO A 166 -2.20 9.30 14.65
N HIS A 167 -1.20 9.48 13.78
CA HIS A 167 -0.05 8.58 13.61
C HIS A 167 -0.40 7.15 13.14
N GLY A 168 -1.65 6.91 12.77
CA GLY A 168 -2.07 5.73 12.04
C GLY A 168 -1.48 5.75 10.63
N ARG A 169 -1.39 4.58 9.99
CA ARG A 169 -0.77 4.44 8.68
C ARG A 169 -1.66 3.70 7.69
N LEU A 170 -1.70 4.20 6.46
CA LEU A 170 -2.22 3.49 5.31
C LEU A 170 -1.04 2.80 4.62
N VAL A 171 -1.03 1.47 4.55
CA VAL A 171 0.02 0.70 3.89
C VAL A 171 -0.55 -0.01 2.67
N MET A 172 0.11 0.12 1.53
CA MET A 172 -0.44 -0.35 0.27
C MET A 172 0.63 -0.71 -0.74
N SER A 173 0.22 -1.53 -1.70
CA SER A 173 0.99 -1.84 -2.89
C SER A 173 0.14 -1.50 -4.09
N ASP A 174 0.66 -0.68 -5.00
CA ASP A 174 -0.10 -0.19 -6.16
C ASP A 174 0.79 -0.10 -7.41
N PRO A 175 0.24 -0.44 -8.59
CA PRO A 175 0.88 -0.18 -9.87
C PRO A 175 1.10 1.31 -10.13
N THR A 176 2.27 1.63 -10.67
CA THR A 176 2.68 2.97 -11.08
C THR A 176 3.31 2.93 -12.47
N CYS A 177 3.14 4.00 -13.22
CA CYS A 177 3.66 4.10 -14.58
C CYS A 177 4.15 5.52 -14.86
N GLU A 178 5.45 5.66 -15.06
CA GLU A 178 6.08 6.94 -15.43
C GLU A 178 5.83 7.30 -16.91
N GLN A 179 5.62 6.29 -17.76
CA GLN A 179 5.29 6.51 -19.17
C GLN A 179 3.83 6.97 -19.32
N PRO A 180 3.54 7.93 -20.22
CA PRO A 180 2.16 8.29 -20.52
C PRO A 180 1.42 7.11 -21.16
N MET A 181 0.19 6.88 -20.71
CA MET A 181 -0.73 5.92 -21.36
C MET A 181 -1.71 6.67 -22.25
N ASN A 182 -2.00 6.13 -23.43
CA ASN A 182 -2.98 6.70 -24.35
C ASN A 182 -4.42 6.60 -23.80
N GLU A 183 -5.34 7.39 -24.37
CA GLU A 183 -6.74 7.46 -23.92
C GLU A 183 -7.47 6.12 -24.09
N THR A 184 -7.13 5.32 -25.11
CA THR A 184 -7.73 4.01 -25.34
C THR A 184 -7.48 3.08 -24.16
N LEU A 185 -6.24 3.01 -23.66
CA LEU A 185 -5.89 2.26 -22.46
C LEU A 185 -6.58 2.84 -21.23
N ARG A 186 -6.47 4.16 -21.01
CA ARG A 186 -7.01 4.85 -19.82
C ARG A 186 -8.52 4.66 -19.62
N ASN A 187 -9.25 4.53 -20.73
CA ASN A 187 -10.71 4.37 -20.78
C ASN A 187 -11.17 2.92 -20.95
N ASP A 188 -10.27 1.94 -20.96
CA ASP A 188 -10.64 0.53 -20.91
C ASP A 188 -10.98 0.13 -19.47
N ASP A 189 -12.28 -0.04 -19.20
CA ASP A 189 -12.80 -0.35 -17.88
C ASP A 189 -12.34 -1.73 -17.37
N ARG A 190 -12.08 -2.69 -18.27
CA ARG A 190 -11.59 -4.02 -17.87
C ARG A 190 -10.11 -3.95 -17.51
N LEU A 191 -9.27 -3.29 -18.30
CA LEU A 191 -7.86 -3.07 -17.95
C LEU A 191 -7.71 -2.24 -16.67
N ARG A 192 -8.68 -1.36 -16.40
CA ARG A 192 -8.75 -0.60 -15.14
C ARG A 192 -9.10 -1.49 -13.96
N ALA A 193 -10.11 -2.35 -14.09
CA ALA A 193 -10.45 -3.35 -13.08
C ALA A 193 -9.27 -4.30 -12.77
N LEU A 194 -8.42 -4.59 -13.77
CA LEU A 194 -7.19 -5.37 -13.63
C LEU A 194 -5.98 -4.56 -13.11
N CYS A 195 -6.21 -3.31 -12.69
CA CYS A 195 -5.19 -2.42 -12.13
C CYS A 195 -4.02 -2.12 -13.08
N LEU A 196 -4.29 -2.10 -14.40
CA LEU A 196 -3.27 -1.83 -15.42
C LEU A 196 -3.33 -0.39 -15.90
N SER A 197 -4.48 0.04 -16.43
CA SER A 197 -4.62 1.35 -17.06
C SER A 197 -4.86 2.51 -16.08
N GLY A 198 -5.01 2.20 -14.80
CA GLY A 198 -5.13 3.18 -13.71
C GLY A 198 -3.83 3.83 -13.27
N SER A 199 -2.70 3.20 -13.60
CA SER A 199 -1.37 3.53 -13.06
C SER A 199 -1.00 5.00 -13.21
N LEU A 200 -0.65 5.64 -12.09
CA LEU A 200 -0.17 7.01 -12.05
C LEU A 200 1.37 7.04 -11.94
N PRO A 201 2.03 8.12 -12.38
CA PRO A 201 3.41 8.39 -11.99
C PRO A 201 3.55 8.48 -10.46
N ILE A 202 4.69 8.07 -9.91
CA ILE A 202 4.90 8.06 -8.45
C ILE A 202 4.66 9.45 -7.85
N VAL A 203 5.08 10.51 -8.55
CA VAL A 203 4.89 11.90 -8.08
C VAL A 203 3.42 12.30 -7.94
N GLU A 204 2.57 11.89 -8.88
CA GLU A 204 1.12 12.18 -8.82
C GLU A 204 0.44 11.36 -7.73
N TYR A 205 0.86 10.11 -7.57
CA TYR A 205 0.38 9.22 -6.52
C TYR A 205 0.70 9.75 -5.12
N VAL A 206 1.96 10.13 -4.88
CA VAL A 206 2.41 10.75 -3.62
C VAL A 206 1.69 12.08 -3.38
N LYS A 207 1.47 12.87 -4.45
CA LYS A 207 0.69 14.11 -4.34
C LYS A 207 -0.74 13.84 -3.88
N ALA A 208 -1.43 12.85 -4.45
CA ALA A 208 -2.80 12.52 -4.04
C ALA A 208 -2.91 12.14 -2.56
N LEU A 209 -1.91 11.41 -2.03
CA LEU A 209 -1.84 11.08 -0.60
C LEU A 209 -1.59 12.34 0.26
N THR A 210 -0.61 13.16 -0.12
CA THR A 210 -0.24 14.35 0.66
C THR A 210 -1.33 15.44 0.62
N ASP A 211 -2.04 15.58 -0.50
CA ASP A 211 -3.21 16.45 -0.63
C ASP A 211 -4.35 16.06 0.33
N ALA A 212 -4.47 14.77 0.68
CA ALA A 212 -5.45 14.28 1.66
C ALA A 212 -5.02 14.53 3.11
N GLY A 213 -3.76 14.93 3.35
CA GLY A 213 -3.26 15.33 4.66
C GLY A 213 -2.22 14.40 5.28
N PHE A 214 -1.74 13.38 4.57
CA PHE A 214 -0.64 12.53 5.06
C PHE A 214 0.68 13.33 5.07
N GLY A 215 1.19 13.64 6.27
CA GLY A 215 2.43 14.43 6.44
C GLY A 215 3.72 13.66 6.13
N THR A 216 3.69 12.34 6.27
CA THR A 216 4.85 11.46 6.02
C THR A 216 4.47 10.37 5.03
N ILE A 217 5.30 10.17 4.00
CA ILE A 217 5.16 9.13 2.99
C ILE A 217 6.45 8.33 2.91
N GLU A 218 6.37 7.02 3.07
CA GLU A 218 7.49 6.09 2.93
C GLU A 218 7.33 5.26 1.66
N ILE A 219 8.30 5.32 0.75
CA ILE A 219 8.38 4.37 -0.38
C ILE A 219 9.30 3.22 0.02
N ARG A 220 8.69 2.07 0.29
CA ARG A 220 9.33 0.91 0.93
C ARG A 220 9.86 -0.12 -0.07
N ALA A 221 9.26 -0.18 -1.26
CA ALA A 221 9.75 -0.98 -2.36
C ALA A 221 9.31 -0.38 -3.69
N ARG A 222 10.07 -0.69 -4.75
CA ARG A 222 9.70 -0.52 -6.15
C ARG A 222 10.14 -1.76 -6.92
N LYS A 223 9.22 -2.39 -7.63
CA LYS A 223 9.46 -3.65 -8.32
C LYS A 223 8.81 -3.67 -9.71
N PRO A 224 9.37 -4.41 -10.69
CA PRO A 224 8.69 -4.67 -11.95
C PRO A 224 7.31 -5.28 -11.72
N TYR A 225 6.30 -4.84 -12.47
CA TYR A 225 4.94 -5.38 -12.38
C TYR A 225 4.45 -5.97 -13.71
N ARG A 226 4.36 -5.18 -14.78
CA ARG A 226 3.85 -5.66 -16.08
C ARG A 226 4.38 -4.85 -17.26
N ILE A 227 4.35 -5.47 -18.44
CA ILE A 227 4.53 -4.78 -19.73
C ILE A 227 3.20 -4.82 -20.49
N LEU A 228 2.75 -3.67 -20.97
CA LEU A 228 1.73 -3.57 -22.02
C LEU A 228 2.44 -3.39 -23.36
N ASP A 229 2.46 -4.43 -24.18
CA ASP A 229 3.10 -4.37 -25.50
C ASP A 229 2.08 -4.20 -26.65
N PRO A 230 2.51 -3.62 -27.80
CA PRO A 230 1.63 -3.39 -28.94
C PRO A 230 0.97 -4.62 -29.57
N LYS A 231 1.45 -5.85 -29.29
CA LYS A 231 0.84 -7.07 -29.85
C LYS A 231 -0.40 -7.49 -29.08
N ASN A 232 -0.46 -7.21 -27.78
CA ASN A 232 -1.52 -7.67 -26.89
C ASN A 232 -2.43 -6.53 -26.39
N TYR A 233 -2.00 -5.27 -26.53
CA TYR A 233 -2.71 -4.10 -26.02
C TYR A 233 -2.77 -2.97 -27.07
N PRO A 234 -3.79 -2.10 -27.01
CA PRO A 234 -3.95 -0.98 -27.95
C PRO A 234 -2.97 0.16 -27.65
N THR A 235 -1.68 -0.06 -27.88
CA THR A 235 -0.59 0.91 -27.69
C THR A 235 0.38 0.90 -28.88
N GLY A 236 1.01 2.04 -29.16
CA GLY A 236 2.05 2.16 -30.18
C GLY A 236 3.44 1.77 -29.70
N GLU A 237 3.65 1.66 -28.39
CA GLU A 237 4.93 1.34 -27.77
C GLU A 237 4.77 0.42 -26.55
N ARG A 238 5.90 -0.10 -26.04
CA ARG A 238 5.91 -0.89 -24.81
C ARG A 238 5.79 0.05 -23.61
N ILE A 239 4.81 -0.22 -22.76
CA ILE A 239 4.60 0.51 -21.51
C ILE A 239 5.01 -0.38 -20.36
N TYR A 240 6.00 0.08 -19.59
CA TYR A 240 6.54 -0.58 -18.41
C TYR A 240 5.84 -0.07 -17.16
N ILE A 241 5.12 -0.96 -16.51
CA ILE A 241 4.41 -0.73 -15.26
C ILE A 241 5.21 -1.37 -14.14
N GLU A 242 5.40 -0.61 -13.08
CA GLU A 242 6.03 -1.05 -11.85
C GLU A 242 4.99 -1.09 -10.74
N SER A 243 5.33 -1.68 -9.61
CA SER A 243 4.55 -1.61 -8.39
C SER A 243 5.42 -0.99 -7.31
N ILE A 244 4.85 -0.04 -6.57
CA ILE A 244 5.47 0.51 -5.37
C ILE A 244 4.76 -0.02 -4.12
N GLU A 245 5.50 -0.11 -3.03
CA GLU A 245 4.95 -0.31 -1.68
C GLU A 245 5.11 0.99 -0.91
N VAL A 246 4.00 1.47 -0.34
CA VAL A 246 3.89 2.79 0.27
C VAL A 246 3.32 2.66 1.67
N ALA A 247 3.91 3.37 2.63
CA ALA A 247 3.23 3.69 3.89
C ALA A 247 3.00 5.19 3.98
N ALA A 248 1.74 5.61 3.98
CA ALA A 248 1.32 6.98 4.21
C ALA A 248 0.89 7.13 5.67
N ILE A 249 1.59 7.96 6.44
CA ILE A 249 1.40 8.10 7.88
C ILE A 249 0.65 9.40 8.17
N LYS A 250 -0.39 9.31 9.00
CA LYS A 250 -1.22 10.44 9.45
C LYS A 250 -0.48 11.27 10.52
N ASP A 251 0.72 11.69 10.15
CA ASP A 251 1.49 12.69 10.88
C ASP A 251 1.03 14.08 10.46
N PRO A 252 1.17 15.08 11.35
CA PRO A 252 0.93 16.47 10.99
C PRO A 252 1.77 16.89 9.79
N MET A 253 1.16 17.61 8.84
CA MET A 253 1.88 18.17 7.70
C MET A 253 2.90 19.21 8.19
N PRO A 254 4.20 19.04 7.92
CA PRO A 254 5.19 20.05 8.28
C PRO A 254 4.97 21.37 7.52
N PRO A 255 5.34 22.54 8.09
CA PRO A 255 5.14 23.85 7.45
C PRO A 255 5.82 24.02 6.08
N ASP A 256 6.88 23.27 5.84
CA ASP A 256 7.69 23.25 4.61
C ASP A 256 7.30 22.09 3.66
N GLY A 257 6.17 21.43 3.91
CA GLY A 257 5.62 20.36 3.09
C GLY A 257 5.91 18.95 3.62
N PRO A 258 5.40 17.91 2.94
CA PRO A 258 5.45 16.54 3.43
C PRO A 258 6.87 15.97 3.48
N CYS A 259 7.10 15.05 4.41
CA CYS A 259 8.31 14.23 4.44
C CYS A 259 8.13 12.99 3.57
N VAL A 260 8.69 13.00 2.36
CA VAL A 260 8.67 11.85 1.45
C VAL A 260 10.01 11.12 1.51
N PHE A 261 10.01 9.86 1.91
CA PHE A 261 11.19 9.02 2.04
C PHE A 261 11.27 8.04 0.86
N THR A 262 12.19 8.32 -0.07
CA THR A 262 12.48 7.43 -1.21
C THR A 262 13.72 6.55 -0.97
N GLY A 263 14.16 6.43 0.28
CA GLY A 263 15.34 5.66 0.67
C GLY A 263 16.68 6.40 0.50
N LYS A 264 16.66 7.74 0.48
CA LYS A 264 17.89 8.55 0.47
C LYS A 264 18.56 8.55 1.85
N ALA A 265 19.87 8.66 1.85
CA ALA A 265 20.69 8.83 3.05
C ALA A 265 21.68 9.99 2.90
N ALA A 266 21.97 10.66 4.02
CA ALA A 266 23.09 11.57 4.17
C ALA A 266 24.20 10.94 5.00
N ILE A 267 25.45 11.14 4.61
CA ILE A 267 26.63 10.77 5.39
C ILE A 267 27.52 12.02 5.50
N TYR A 268 27.68 12.51 6.73
CA TYR A 268 28.65 13.57 7.03
C TYR A 268 30.04 12.96 7.26
N TYR A 269 31.06 13.46 6.57
CA TYR A 269 32.44 12.96 6.68
C TYR A 269 33.47 14.08 6.94
N GLY A 270 33.02 15.24 7.40
CA GLY A 270 33.88 16.38 7.75
C GLY A 270 34.70 16.18 9.03
N GLU A 271 35.40 17.23 9.45
CA GLU A 271 36.36 17.16 10.57
C GLU A 271 35.69 16.99 11.94
N ASP A 272 34.57 17.68 12.17
CA ASP A 272 33.86 17.70 13.45
C ASP A 272 33.18 16.36 13.77
N LYS A 273 32.78 16.16 15.03
CA LYS A 273 32.10 14.92 15.46
C LYS A 273 30.73 14.74 14.81
N PHE A 274 30.06 15.84 14.51
CA PHE A 274 28.75 15.86 13.87
C PHE A 274 28.54 17.18 13.14
N PHE A 275 27.59 17.18 12.23
CA PHE A 275 27.02 18.38 11.63
C PHE A 275 25.56 18.51 12.09
N ASP A 276 25.14 19.70 12.50
CA ASP A 276 23.77 20.01 12.88
C ASP A 276 23.23 21.09 11.94
N ASP A 277 22.15 20.77 11.22
CA ASP A 277 21.54 21.68 10.25
C ASP A 277 20.67 22.78 10.89
N GLN A 278 20.51 22.75 12.22
CA GLN A 278 19.67 23.63 13.03
C GLN A 278 18.18 23.59 12.63
N LYS A 279 17.77 22.52 11.94
CA LYS A 279 16.40 22.25 11.51
C LYS A 279 15.92 20.87 11.97
N GLY A 280 16.62 20.28 12.95
CA GLY A 280 16.26 19.02 13.58
C GLY A 280 17.01 17.80 13.02
N HIS A 281 18.03 17.98 12.18
CA HIS A 281 18.85 16.88 11.68
C HIS A 281 20.31 17.00 12.17
N VAL A 282 20.77 15.96 12.86
CA VAL A 282 22.16 15.84 13.32
C VAL A 282 22.83 14.67 12.59
N LEU A 283 23.79 14.98 11.73
CA LEU A 283 24.59 13.98 11.01
C LEU A 283 25.83 13.62 11.82
N GLY A 284 25.88 12.41 12.37
CA GLY A 284 27.08 11.87 12.99
C GLY A 284 28.18 11.60 11.96
N LYS A 285 29.45 11.84 12.32
CA LYS A 285 30.60 11.59 11.44
C LYS A 285 30.64 10.12 11.01
N ASN A 286 30.66 9.89 9.70
CA ASN A 286 30.67 8.60 9.01
C ASN A 286 29.51 7.67 9.38
N GLN A 287 28.38 8.23 9.81
CA GLN A 287 27.16 7.47 10.08
C GLN A 287 26.08 7.86 9.05
N PRO A 288 25.45 6.88 8.38
CA PRO A 288 24.33 7.17 7.50
C PRO A 288 23.11 7.57 8.31
N LEU A 289 22.49 8.68 7.93
CA LEU A 289 21.17 9.09 8.41
C LEU A 289 20.20 9.00 7.23
N ALA A 290 19.09 8.27 7.41
CA ALA A 290 18.03 8.29 6.41
C ALA A 290 17.31 9.65 6.43
N ILE A 291 17.06 10.20 5.25
CA ILE A 291 16.50 11.54 5.11
C ILE A 291 15.38 11.55 4.07
N CYS A 292 14.42 12.45 4.26
CA CYS A 292 13.38 12.68 3.27
C CYS A 292 13.90 13.53 2.10
N ASP A 293 13.19 13.53 0.97
CA ASP A 293 13.61 14.16 -0.27
C ASP A 293 13.82 15.67 -0.12
N LYS A 294 12.99 16.36 0.69
CA LYS A 294 13.18 17.79 0.97
C LYS A 294 14.40 18.07 1.84
N THR A 295 14.72 17.20 2.81
CA THR A 295 15.94 17.30 3.61
C THR A 295 17.16 17.06 2.74
N ALA A 296 17.10 16.09 1.82
CA ALA A 296 18.16 15.86 0.84
C ALA A 296 18.43 17.11 -0.01
N ALA A 297 17.38 17.72 -0.56
CA ALA A 297 17.51 18.97 -1.31
C ALA A 297 18.08 20.12 -0.45
N ALA A 298 17.63 20.26 0.80
CA ALA A 298 18.11 21.29 1.71
C ALA A 298 19.60 21.11 2.04
N LEU A 299 20.05 19.89 2.33
CA LEU A 299 21.46 19.59 2.60
C LEU A 299 22.33 19.80 1.37
N SER A 300 21.89 19.35 0.19
CA SER A 300 22.60 19.60 -1.08
C SER A 300 22.76 21.10 -1.37
N SER A 301 21.74 21.92 -1.03
CA SER A 301 21.77 23.37 -1.26
C SER A 301 22.82 24.12 -0.42
N LEU A 302 23.35 23.49 0.64
CA LEU A 302 24.42 24.06 1.45
C LEU A 302 25.75 24.12 0.68
N GLY A 303 25.91 23.37 -0.41
CA GLY A 303 27.13 23.33 -1.22
C GLY A 303 28.35 22.79 -0.46
N ARG A 304 28.12 21.98 0.57
CA ARG A 304 29.20 21.38 1.37
C ARG A 304 29.82 20.19 0.65
N GLU A 305 31.14 20.15 0.62
CA GLU A 305 31.91 19.04 0.03
C GLU A 305 32.13 17.88 1.01
N ASP A 306 31.61 17.96 2.24
CA ASP A 306 31.79 16.96 3.30
C ASP A 306 30.49 16.30 3.77
N ILE A 307 29.43 16.42 2.96
CA ILE A 307 28.17 15.70 3.12
C ILE A 307 27.87 14.97 1.82
N PHE A 308 27.85 13.63 1.87
CA PHE A 308 27.38 12.81 0.77
C PHE A 308 25.88 12.60 0.88
N ILE A 309 25.15 12.76 -0.24
CA ILE A 309 23.73 12.46 -0.35
C ILE A 309 23.55 11.34 -1.38
N SER A 310 22.89 10.25 -0.99
CA SER A 310 22.64 9.14 -1.90
C SER A 310 21.49 9.44 -2.87
N GLU A 311 21.49 8.72 -4.00
CA GLU A 311 20.30 8.60 -4.85
C GLU A 311 19.17 7.83 -4.14
N SER A 312 17.96 7.93 -4.69
CA SER A 312 16.80 7.18 -4.20
C SER A 312 16.97 5.69 -4.47
N THR A 313 16.83 4.86 -3.45
CA THR A 313 16.81 3.40 -3.56
C THR A 313 15.41 2.85 -3.77
N PHE A 314 14.37 3.66 -3.51
CA PHE A 314 12.97 3.27 -3.39
C PHE A 314 12.76 2.12 -2.39
N HIS A 315 13.66 2.06 -1.40
CA HIS A 315 13.62 1.11 -0.31
C HIS A 315 13.92 1.84 0.99
N TYR A 316 12.86 2.33 1.62
CA TYR A 316 12.93 2.90 2.96
C TYR A 316 12.34 1.91 3.97
N ASP A 317 13.16 1.47 4.90
CA ASP A 317 12.80 0.53 5.94
C ASP A 317 12.53 1.24 7.27
N GLY A 318 12.05 2.49 7.29
CA GLY A 318 11.69 3.24 8.49
C GLY A 318 12.88 3.80 9.28
N GLY A 319 12.64 4.36 10.47
CA GLY A 319 13.68 4.90 11.36
C GLY A 319 13.66 6.40 11.59
N GLY A 320 12.79 7.14 10.88
CA GLY A 320 12.71 8.60 10.95
C GLY A 320 13.91 9.31 10.31
N CYS A 321 13.84 10.64 10.24
CA CYS A 321 14.98 11.51 9.89
C CYS A 321 15.50 12.32 11.09
N CYS A 322 14.89 12.18 12.26
CA CYS A 322 15.06 13.02 13.44
C CYS A 322 15.13 12.20 14.72
#